data_AF-A0A6B1KHW9-F1
#
_entry.id   AF-A0A6B1KHW9-F1
#
_cell.length_a   1.000
_cell.length_b   1.000
_cell.length_c   1.000
_cell.angle_alpha   90.00
_cell.angle_beta   90.00
_cell.angle_gamma   90.00
#
_symmetry.space_group_name_H-M   'P 1'
#
loop_
_entity.id
_entity.type
_entity.pdbx_description
1 polymer ?
#
loop_
_entity_poly.entity_id
_entity_poly.type
_entity_poly.pdbx_seq_one_letter_code
_entity_poly.pdbx_strand_id
1 'polypeptide(L)'
;MENWYTSIRELVEAGVEKFNIFPLMFKQADPISAHYRTNPEIFPDSRGRLLMHFATEAIMRRLGFRRGPLFYYAKADSHSRQQEDKYDSIEDINLLPFGVSGFGYVGNTQYYNECTLDGYMSAIEEGRPPVWRGARLDLDERMRRTIMFALRSSGVDRSAFSTRYGVDPLQRFGAELAPFLDRGLVSANDTRIEVTDRGAPFADSIALHLVSDRIREQIRLSNSRITDLKRDPLDRYDFSPIERDPVAATVSPLPMPEVPKRPA
;
A
#
# COMPACT_ATOMS: atom_id res chain seq x y z
N MET A 1 -11.64 -12.71 17.89
CA MET A 1 -10.20 -12.91 18.19
C MET A 1 -9.78 -14.36 18.06
N GLU A 2 -10.60 -15.31 18.53
CA GLU A 2 -10.30 -16.75 18.49
C GLU A 2 -9.97 -17.27 17.09
N ASN A 3 -10.83 -17.02 16.09
CA ASN A 3 -10.58 -17.47 14.71
C ASN A 3 -9.24 -16.98 14.14
N TRP A 4 -8.89 -15.70 14.32
CA TRP A 4 -7.61 -15.14 13.88
C TRP A 4 -6.43 -15.82 14.56
N TYR A 5 -6.50 -16.03 15.89
CA TYR A 5 -5.43 -16.68 16.64
C TYR A 5 -5.26 -18.14 16.21
N THR A 6 -6.36 -18.86 15.98
CA THR A 6 -6.33 -20.23 15.43
C THR A 6 -5.62 -20.27 14.09
N SER A 7 -5.93 -19.35 13.16
CA SER A 7 -5.23 -19.27 11.86
C SER A 7 -3.74 -19.02 12.01
N ILE A 8 -3.32 -18.12 12.93
CA ILE A 8 -1.90 -17.87 13.21
C ILE A 8 -1.22 -19.12 13.76
N ARG A 9 -1.84 -19.82 14.70
CA ARG A 9 -1.30 -21.05 15.30
C ARG A 9 -1.13 -22.14 14.24
N GLU A 10 -2.15 -22.39 13.43
CA GLU A 10 -2.12 -23.42 12.38
C GLU A 10 -1.07 -23.10 11.31
N LEU A 11 -0.93 -21.83 10.92
CA LEU A 11 0.11 -21.38 9.99
C LEU A 11 1.52 -21.69 10.51
N VAL A 12 1.75 -21.45 11.80
CA VAL A 12 3.04 -21.72 12.47
C VAL A 12 3.28 -23.22 12.61
N GLU A 13 2.26 -23.99 13.01
CA GLU A 13 2.34 -25.46 13.14
C GLU A 13 2.61 -26.15 11.81
N ALA A 14 2.09 -25.60 10.71
CA ALA A 14 2.37 -26.06 9.35
C ALA A 14 3.83 -25.82 8.91
N GLY A 15 4.65 -25.13 9.71
CA GLY A 15 6.06 -24.88 9.41
C GLY A 15 6.28 -23.85 8.31
N VAL A 16 5.29 -23.00 8.01
CA VAL A 16 5.41 -21.98 6.95
C VAL A 16 6.38 -20.90 7.40
N GLU A 17 7.43 -20.66 6.60
CA GLU A 17 8.51 -19.74 6.95
C GLU A 17 8.39 -18.36 6.32
N LYS A 18 7.48 -18.18 5.35
CA LYS A 18 7.27 -16.95 4.59
C LYS A 18 5.79 -16.77 4.25
N PHE A 19 5.17 -15.66 4.65
CA PHE A 19 3.76 -15.38 4.38
C PHE A 19 3.43 -13.89 4.53
N ASN A 20 2.22 -13.49 4.13
CA ASN A 20 1.69 -12.16 4.36
C ASN A 20 0.45 -12.23 5.25
N ILE A 21 0.27 -11.25 6.13
CA ILE A 21 -0.96 -11.09 6.93
C ILE A 21 -1.55 -9.72 6.63
N PHE A 22 -2.39 -9.64 5.61
CA PHE A 22 -3.05 -8.39 5.24
C PHE A 22 -4.19 -8.06 6.21
N PRO A 23 -4.34 -6.79 6.62
CA PRO A 23 -5.57 -6.35 7.25
C PRO A 23 -6.74 -6.49 6.26
N LEU A 24 -7.92 -6.78 6.78
CA LEU A 24 -9.13 -6.77 5.96
C LEU A 24 -9.38 -5.34 5.45
N MET A 25 -9.34 -5.18 4.13
CA MET A 25 -9.59 -3.92 3.44
C MET A 25 -10.98 -3.93 2.83
N PHE A 26 -11.60 -2.75 2.79
CA PHE A 26 -12.95 -2.57 2.28
C PHE A 26 -12.96 -1.59 1.13
N LYS A 27 -13.74 -1.93 0.11
CA LYS A 27 -13.89 -1.17 -1.12
C LYS A 27 -15.35 -1.08 -1.51
N GLN A 28 -15.76 0.03 -2.10
CA GLN A 28 -17.18 0.36 -2.25
C GLN A 28 -18.02 -0.75 -2.90
N ALA A 29 -17.56 -1.26 -4.05
CA ALA A 29 -18.26 -2.27 -4.84
C ALA A 29 -18.02 -3.72 -4.38
N ASP A 30 -17.10 -3.97 -3.45
CA ASP A 30 -16.75 -5.34 -3.07
C ASP A 30 -17.87 -6.02 -2.28
N PRO A 31 -18.16 -7.31 -2.54
CA PRO A 31 -19.18 -8.07 -1.80
C PRO A 31 -18.96 -8.04 -0.28
N ILE A 32 -17.70 -8.07 0.16
CA ILE A 32 -17.37 -8.02 1.59
C ILE A 32 -17.78 -6.70 2.25
N SER A 33 -17.73 -5.59 1.51
CA SER A 33 -18.19 -4.28 2.00
C SER A 33 -19.70 -4.20 2.09
N ALA A 34 -20.43 -4.84 1.17
CA ALA A 34 -21.87 -5.00 1.31
C ALA A 34 -22.21 -5.81 2.56
N HIS A 35 -21.47 -6.91 2.81
CA HIS A 35 -21.66 -7.74 3.99
C HIS A 35 -21.38 -6.99 5.30
N TYR A 36 -20.30 -6.20 5.34
CA TYR A 36 -19.95 -5.34 6.47
C TYR A 36 -20.99 -4.26 6.75
N ARG A 37 -21.57 -3.64 5.72
CA ARG A 37 -22.63 -2.65 5.90
C ARG A 37 -23.89 -3.24 6.53
N THR A 38 -24.20 -4.51 6.23
CA THR A 38 -25.39 -5.18 6.75
C THR A 38 -25.16 -5.81 8.12
N ASN A 39 -23.97 -6.35 8.39
CA ASN A 39 -23.64 -7.08 9.62
C ASN A 39 -22.29 -6.58 10.17
N PRO A 40 -22.15 -5.33 10.59
CA PRO A 40 -20.85 -4.80 11.03
C PRO A 40 -20.29 -5.53 12.27
N GLU A 41 -21.15 -6.10 13.10
CA GLU A 41 -20.83 -6.76 14.37
C GLU A 41 -20.06 -8.07 14.23
N ILE A 42 -20.15 -8.75 13.08
CA ILE A 42 -19.38 -9.98 12.83
C ILE A 42 -17.94 -9.68 12.38
N PHE A 43 -17.62 -8.41 12.10
CA PHE A 43 -16.28 -7.98 11.72
C PHE A 43 -15.56 -7.36 12.91
N PRO A 44 -14.22 -7.47 12.97
CA PRO A 44 -13.46 -6.76 13.98
C PRO A 44 -13.59 -5.25 13.77
N ASP A 45 -13.85 -4.53 14.86
CA ASP A 45 -13.79 -3.07 14.94
C ASP A 45 -12.34 -2.58 14.82
N SER A 46 -12.14 -1.26 14.77
CA SER A 46 -10.82 -0.65 14.62
C SER A 46 -9.86 -1.08 15.74
N ARG A 47 -10.36 -1.18 16.98
CA ARG A 47 -9.56 -1.62 18.13
C ARG A 47 -9.15 -3.08 17.99
N GLY A 48 -10.08 -3.96 17.61
CA GLY A 48 -9.83 -5.38 17.37
C GLY A 48 -8.79 -5.61 16.28
N ARG A 49 -8.85 -4.86 15.18
CA ARG A 49 -7.84 -4.94 14.10
C ARG A 49 -6.46 -4.50 14.54
N LEU A 50 -6.37 -3.39 15.29
CA LEU A 50 -5.10 -2.95 15.87
C LEU A 50 -4.53 -3.98 16.84
N LEU A 51 -5.39 -4.58 17.68
CA LEU A 51 -4.98 -5.65 18.58
C LEU A 51 -4.44 -6.86 17.83
N MET A 52 -5.13 -7.31 16.77
CA MET A 52 -4.66 -8.41 15.90
C MET A 52 -3.30 -8.08 15.26
N HIS A 53 -3.10 -6.85 14.77
CA HIS A 53 -1.83 -6.43 14.19
C HIS A 53 -0.70 -6.48 15.23
N PHE A 54 -0.85 -5.81 16.37
CA PHE A 54 0.19 -5.78 17.40
C PHE A 54 0.46 -7.16 18.02
N ALA A 55 -0.59 -7.98 18.18
CA ALA A 55 -0.42 -9.36 18.64
C ALA A 55 0.32 -10.21 17.60
N THR A 56 0.03 -10.03 16.29
CA THR A 56 0.79 -10.67 15.21
C THR A 56 2.27 -10.29 15.31
N GLU A 57 2.59 -9.00 15.36
CA GLU A 57 3.97 -8.50 15.47
C GLU A 57 4.72 -9.11 16.66
N ALA A 58 4.08 -9.13 17.84
CA ALA A 58 4.67 -9.69 19.06
C ALA A 58 4.91 -11.21 18.95
N ILE A 59 3.93 -11.97 18.44
CA ILE A 59 4.04 -13.43 18.26
C ILE A 59 5.13 -13.75 17.24
N MET A 60 5.08 -13.10 16.07
CA MET A 60 6.02 -13.35 14.97
C MET A 60 7.46 -13.03 15.38
N ARG A 61 7.69 -11.87 16.02
CA ARG A 61 9.01 -11.50 16.53
C ARG A 61 9.54 -12.54 17.53
N ARG A 62 8.69 -13.02 18.45
CA ARG A 62 9.08 -14.06 19.43
C ARG A 62 9.43 -15.40 18.78
N LEU A 63 8.79 -15.72 17.65
CA LEU A 63 9.04 -16.93 16.88
C LEU A 63 10.21 -16.79 15.87
N GLY A 64 10.93 -15.66 15.91
CA GLY A 64 12.09 -15.40 15.05
C GLY A 64 11.74 -14.92 13.64
N PHE A 65 10.48 -14.57 13.36
CA PHE A 65 10.12 -13.92 12.10
C PHE A 65 10.48 -12.44 12.14
N ARG A 66 10.84 -11.92 10.98
CA ARG A 66 11.06 -10.49 10.72
C ARG A 66 10.00 -9.97 9.77
N ARG A 67 9.60 -8.72 9.99
CA ARG A 67 8.73 -7.99 9.07
C ARG A 67 9.49 -7.62 7.80
N GLY A 68 8.81 -7.73 6.66
CA GLY A 68 9.22 -7.19 5.37
C GLY A 68 8.21 -6.18 4.84
N PRO A 69 8.24 -5.91 3.52
CA PRO A 69 7.29 -4.99 2.91
C PRO A 69 5.82 -5.38 3.15
N LEU A 70 4.94 -4.38 3.41
CA LEU A 70 3.47 -4.54 3.48
C LEU A 70 2.97 -5.83 4.15
N PHE A 71 3.26 -6.00 5.44
CA PHE A 71 2.76 -7.12 6.26
C PHE A 71 3.30 -8.52 5.87
N TYR A 72 4.43 -8.56 5.17
CA TYR A 72 5.18 -9.78 4.91
C TYR A 72 5.99 -10.19 6.15
N TYR A 73 6.05 -11.50 6.43
CA TYR A 73 6.84 -12.08 7.51
C TYR A 73 7.71 -13.21 6.97
N ALA A 74 8.98 -13.25 7.38
CA ALA A 74 9.90 -14.33 7.06
C ALA A 74 10.86 -14.67 8.20
N LYS A 75 11.22 -15.95 8.34
CA LYS A 75 12.30 -16.39 9.26
C LYS A 75 13.71 -16.14 8.72
N ALA A 76 13.88 -16.17 7.40
CA ALA A 76 15.17 -15.97 6.75
C ALA A 76 15.60 -14.50 6.78
N ASP A 77 16.92 -14.25 6.71
CA ASP A 77 17.47 -12.91 6.57
C ASP A 77 17.09 -12.24 5.24
N SER A 78 16.77 -13.04 4.22
CA SER A 78 16.35 -12.56 2.89
C SER A 78 14.84 -12.73 2.68
N HIS A 79 14.16 -11.63 2.34
CA HIS A 79 12.77 -11.62 1.94
C HIS A 79 12.63 -12.10 0.48
N SER A 80 11.45 -11.93 -0.10
CA SER A 80 11.32 -12.08 -1.55
C SER A 80 12.14 -10.98 -2.22
N ARG A 81 13.19 -11.35 -2.97
CA ARG A 81 14.00 -10.41 -3.76
C ARG A 81 13.12 -9.52 -4.63
N GLN A 82 12.08 -10.08 -5.24
CA GLN A 82 11.13 -9.29 -6.04
C GLN A 82 10.42 -8.20 -5.21
N GLN A 83 10.06 -8.49 -3.96
CA GLN A 83 9.41 -7.50 -3.09
C GLN A 83 10.43 -6.47 -2.60
N GLU A 84 11.60 -6.90 -2.16
CA GLU A 84 12.70 -5.99 -1.79
C GLU A 84 13.00 -5.03 -2.95
N ASP A 85 13.20 -5.56 -4.16
CA ASP A 85 13.52 -4.74 -5.31
C ASP A 85 12.38 -3.77 -5.66
N LYS A 86 11.13 -4.23 -5.54
CA LYS A 86 9.96 -3.39 -5.79
C LYS A 86 9.85 -2.21 -4.82
N TYR A 87 10.20 -2.40 -3.56
CA TYR A 87 10.01 -1.40 -2.51
C TYR A 87 11.23 -0.54 -2.24
N ASP A 88 12.43 -1.13 -2.27
CA ASP A 88 13.64 -0.49 -1.80
C ASP A 88 14.58 -0.08 -2.94
N SER A 89 14.49 -0.69 -4.14
CA SER A 89 15.43 -0.44 -5.25
C SER A 89 14.79 -0.31 -6.64
N ILE A 90 13.50 0.00 -6.74
CA ILE A 90 12.78 0.01 -8.03
C ILE A 90 13.37 1.00 -9.05
N GLU A 91 14.08 2.04 -8.58
CA GLU A 91 14.78 3.00 -9.44
C GLU A 91 16.06 2.45 -10.06
N ASP A 92 16.56 1.32 -9.56
CA ASP A 92 17.80 0.65 -10.00
C ASP A 92 17.54 -0.54 -10.91
N ILE A 93 16.28 -0.94 -11.06
CA ILE A 93 15.87 -2.11 -11.82
C ILE A 93 14.72 -1.80 -12.79
N ASN A 94 14.55 -2.66 -13.78
CA ASN A 94 13.33 -2.70 -14.59
C ASN A 94 12.46 -3.86 -14.11
N LEU A 95 11.19 -3.57 -13.81
CA LEU A 95 10.19 -4.57 -13.44
C LEU A 95 9.25 -4.80 -14.62
N LEU A 96 9.39 -5.96 -15.27
CA LEU A 96 8.53 -6.39 -16.37
C LEU A 96 7.41 -7.31 -15.85
N PRO A 97 6.13 -6.93 -15.99
CA PRO A 97 5.00 -7.76 -15.60
C PRO A 97 4.59 -8.71 -16.71
N PHE A 98 4.28 -9.94 -16.33
CA PHE A 98 3.61 -10.92 -17.17
C PHE A 98 2.23 -11.24 -16.61
N GLY A 99 1.26 -11.50 -17.49
CA GLY A 99 -0.10 -11.85 -17.12
C GLY A 99 -1.02 -10.66 -16.87
N VAL A 100 -2.31 -10.99 -16.73
CA VAL A 100 -3.43 -10.05 -16.49
C VAL A 100 -3.16 -9.23 -15.23
N SER A 101 -3.42 -7.93 -15.28
CA SER A 101 -3.26 -6.96 -14.19
C SER A 101 -1.83 -6.81 -13.64
N GLY A 102 -0.82 -7.37 -14.29
CA GLY A 102 0.56 -7.29 -13.84
C GLY A 102 1.06 -5.84 -13.78
N PHE A 103 1.77 -5.48 -12.70
CA PHE A 103 2.35 -4.15 -12.49
C PHE A 103 3.81 -4.08 -12.95
N GLY A 104 4.13 -3.07 -13.75
CA GLY A 104 5.45 -2.84 -14.32
C GLY A 104 6.04 -1.48 -13.99
N TYR A 105 7.36 -1.40 -14.05
CA TYR A 105 8.12 -0.16 -13.98
C TYR A 105 9.34 -0.23 -14.88
N VAL A 106 9.36 0.56 -15.96
CA VAL A 106 10.46 0.57 -16.94
C VAL A 106 10.71 2.00 -17.40
N GLY A 107 11.96 2.45 -17.39
CA GLY A 107 12.36 3.75 -17.93
C GLY A 107 11.55 4.92 -17.35
N ASN A 108 11.40 4.97 -16.02
CA ASN A 108 10.60 5.93 -15.26
C ASN A 108 9.10 5.88 -15.56
N THR A 109 8.60 4.80 -16.16
CA THR A 109 7.19 4.63 -16.52
C THR A 109 6.61 3.48 -15.72
N GLN A 110 5.60 3.76 -14.89
CA GLN A 110 4.82 2.72 -14.24
C GLN A 110 3.60 2.39 -15.09
N TYR A 111 3.24 1.11 -15.18
CA TYR A 111 2.12 0.67 -15.98
C TYR A 111 1.50 -0.61 -15.44
N TYR A 112 0.28 -0.90 -15.90
CA TYR A 112 -0.44 -2.13 -15.65
C TYR A 112 -0.77 -2.81 -16.97
N ASN A 113 -0.64 -4.12 -16.99
CA ASN A 113 -1.20 -4.93 -18.07
C ASN A 113 -2.74 -4.87 -18.05
N GLU A 114 -3.35 -5.30 -19.15
CA GLU A 114 -4.79 -5.52 -19.29
C GLU A 114 -5.39 -6.21 -18.07
N CYS A 115 -6.47 -5.62 -17.55
CA CYS A 115 -7.10 -6.04 -16.30
C CYS A 115 -8.17 -7.12 -16.50
N THR A 116 -8.47 -7.47 -17.75
CA THR A 116 -9.36 -8.57 -18.13
C THR A 116 -8.58 -9.61 -18.92
N LEU A 117 -8.97 -10.88 -18.77
CA LEU A 117 -8.35 -11.96 -19.52
C LEU A 117 -8.55 -11.78 -21.02
N ASP A 118 -9.78 -11.45 -21.45
CA ASP A 118 -10.10 -11.24 -22.87
C ASP A 118 -9.28 -10.10 -23.49
N GLY A 119 -9.15 -8.97 -22.78
CA GLY A 119 -8.35 -7.83 -23.24
C GLY A 119 -6.86 -8.19 -23.34
N TYR A 120 -6.34 -8.92 -22.34
CA TYR A 120 -4.96 -9.39 -22.35
C TYR A 120 -4.69 -10.33 -23.53
N MET A 121 -5.55 -11.33 -23.73
CA MET A 121 -5.38 -12.33 -24.80
C MET A 121 -5.50 -11.69 -26.18
N SER A 122 -6.49 -10.82 -26.41
CA SER A 122 -6.64 -10.09 -27.68
C SER A 122 -5.41 -9.24 -28.01
N ALA A 123 -4.84 -8.52 -27.04
CA ALA A 123 -3.63 -7.74 -27.28
C ALA A 123 -2.44 -8.63 -27.69
N ILE A 124 -2.28 -9.80 -27.05
CA ILE A 124 -1.22 -10.76 -27.38
C ILE A 124 -1.43 -11.37 -28.77
N GLU A 125 -2.64 -11.79 -29.12
CA GLU A 125 -2.98 -12.35 -30.44
C GLU A 125 -2.74 -11.36 -31.58
N GLU A 126 -2.94 -10.06 -31.31
CA GLU A 126 -2.67 -8.97 -32.24
C GLU A 126 -1.19 -8.53 -32.28
N GLY A 127 -0.32 -9.15 -31.48
CA GLY A 127 1.10 -8.78 -31.40
C GLY A 127 1.37 -7.41 -30.77
N ARG A 128 0.42 -6.89 -29.98
CA ARG A 128 0.55 -5.61 -29.26
C ARG A 128 0.94 -5.85 -27.79
N PRO A 129 1.65 -4.90 -27.14
CA PRO A 129 1.83 -4.95 -25.69
C PRO A 129 0.47 -4.92 -24.98
N PRO A 130 0.19 -5.83 -24.02
CA PRO A 130 -1.09 -5.89 -23.33
C PRO A 130 -1.16 -4.84 -22.22
N VAL A 131 -0.96 -3.56 -22.54
CA VAL A 131 -0.90 -2.44 -21.56
C VAL A 131 -2.26 -1.76 -21.48
N TRP A 132 -2.85 -1.72 -20.29
CA TRP A 132 -4.11 -1.03 -20.02
C TRP A 132 -3.90 0.45 -19.74
N ARG A 133 -3.02 0.75 -18.78
CA ARG A 133 -2.77 2.11 -18.31
C ARG A 133 -1.34 2.26 -17.84
N GLY A 134 -0.78 3.45 -18.02
CA GLY A 134 0.55 3.78 -17.54
C GLY A 134 0.78 5.27 -17.43
N ALA A 135 1.79 5.65 -16.67
CA ALA A 135 2.20 7.02 -16.48
C ALA A 135 3.73 7.11 -16.40
N ARG A 136 4.31 8.01 -17.21
CA ARG A 136 5.70 8.41 -17.05
C ARG A 136 5.79 9.36 -15.86
N LEU A 137 6.68 9.04 -14.93
CA LEU A 137 6.88 9.81 -13.72
C LEU A 137 7.92 10.90 -13.97
N ASP A 138 7.58 12.13 -13.61
CA ASP A 138 8.55 13.22 -13.52
C ASP A 138 9.45 13.04 -12.30
N LEU A 139 10.42 13.94 -12.13
CA LEU A 139 11.37 13.85 -11.01
C LEU A 139 10.68 13.90 -9.64
N ASP A 140 9.63 14.71 -9.49
CA ASP A 140 8.92 14.85 -8.21
C ASP A 140 8.15 13.57 -7.86
N GLU A 141 7.44 13.01 -8.84
CA GLU A 141 6.69 11.76 -8.63
C GLU A 141 7.62 10.57 -8.41
N ARG A 142 8.81 10.54 -9.01
CA ARG A 142 9.83 9.53 -8.71
C ARG A 142 10.32 9.66 -7.26
N MET A 143 10.63 10.87 -6.80
CA MET A 143 11.02 11.13 -5.42
C MET A 143 9.94 10.67 -4.44
N ARG A 144 8.68 11.09 -4.66
CA ARG A 144 7.51 10.71 -3.85
C ARG A 144 7.32 9.20 -3.84
N ARG A 145 7.36 8.58 -5.01
CA ARG A 145 7.25 7.12 -5.15
C ARG A 145 8.33 6.39 -4.34
N THR A 146 9.58 6.84 -4.41
CA THR A 146 10.69 6.22 -3.68
C THR A 146 10.47 6.26 -2.17
N ILE A 147 10.13 7.43 -1.61
CA ILE A 147 9.85 7.54 -0.17
C ILE A 147 8.59 6.74 0.22
N MET A 148 7.55 6.77 -0.61
CA MET A 148 6.30 6.04 -0.38
C MET A 148 6.51 4.52 -0.29
N PHE A 149 7.37 3.97 -1.13
CA PHE A 149 7.63 2.53 -1.15
C PHE A 149 8.60 2.12 -0.05
N ALA A 150 9.69 2.88 0.14
CA ALA A 150 10.65 2.61 1.20
C ALA A 150 10.00 2.62 2.60
N LEU A 151 9.08 3.56 2.89
CA LEU A 151 8.34 3.60 4.15
C LEU A 151 7.40 2.39 4.38
N ARG A 152 7.02 1.66 3.32
CA ARG A 152 6.26 0.41 3.41
C ARG A 152 7.16 -0.82 3.58
N SER A 153 8.48 -0.65 3.55
CA SER A 153 9.50 -1.69 3.65
C SER A 153 10.56 -1.30 4.68
N SER A 154 11.81 -1.08 4.23
CA SER A 154 12.98 -0.96 5.09
C SER A 154 13.21 0.45 5.62
N GLY A 155 12.42 1.44 5.20
CA GLY A 155 12.66 2.85 5.45
C GLY A 155 13.58 3.50 4.40
N VAL A 156 13.67 4.82 4.44
CA VAL A 156 14.45 5.62 3.50
C VAL A 156 15.87 5.78 4.03
N ASP A 157 16.87 5.33 3.27
CA ASP A 157 18.26 5.75 3.47
C ASP A 157 18.44 7.18 2.95
N ARG A 158 18.77 8.11 3.86
CA ARG A 158 18.85 9.54 3.54
C ARG A 158 19.99 9.86 2.59
N SER A 159 21.12 9.16 2.71
CA SER A 159 22.31 9.38 1.87
C SER A 159 22.05 8.88 0.45
N ALA A 160 21.50 7.67 0.31
CA ALA A 160 21.14 7.10 -0.98
C ALA A 160 20.08 7.94 -1.70
N PHE A 161 19.07 8.41 -0.97
CA PHE A 161 18.06 9.31 -1.52
C PHE A 161 18.69 10.63 -1.99
N SER A 162 19.50 11.28 -1.15
CA SER A 162 20.15 12.56 -1.46
C SER A 162 21.10 12.44 -2.65
N THR A 163 21.86 11.36 -2.73
CA THR A 163 22.77 11.09 -3.85
C THR A 163 22.00 10.94 -5.15
N ARG A 164 20.85 10.25 -5.13
CA ARG A 164 20.03 10.02 -6.34
C ARG A 164 19.32 11.27 -6.83
N TYR A 165 18.76 12.06 -5.91
CA TYR A 165 17.84 13.15 -6.26
C TYR A 165 18.41 14.56 -6.03
N GLY A 166 19.60 14.68 -5.44
CA GLY A 166 20.25 15.95 -5.15
C GLY A 166 19.59 16.76 -4.03
N VAL A 167 18.73 16.15 -3.21
CA VAL A 167 18.02 16.80 -2.10
C VAL A 167 17.83 15.83 -0.93
N ASP A 168 17.97 16.35 0.30
CA ASP A 168 17.68 15.56 1.50
C ASP A 168 16.17 15.27 1.62
N PRO A 169 15.77 14.02 1.93
CA PRO A 169 14.36 13.66 1.99
C PRO A 169 13.58 14.35 3.13
N LEU A 170 14.21 14.72 4.25
CA LEU A 170 13.54 15.50 5.30
C LEU A 170 13.40 16.97 4.88
N GLN A 171 14.38 17.51 4.17
CA GLN A 171 14.22 18.84 3.56
C GLN A 171 13.08 18.85 2.55
N ARG A 172 12.95 17.80 1.72
CA ARG A 172 11.92 17.72 0.68
C ARG A 172 10.53 17.40 1.23
N PHE A 173 10.40 16.43 2.14
CA PHE A 173 9.11 15.88 2.58
C PHE A 173 8.81 16.09 4.07
N GLY A 174 9.63 16.85 4.78
CA GLY A 174 9.47 17.07 6.23
C GLY A 174 8.12 17.66 6.60
N ALA A 175 7.57 18.56 5.77
CA ALA A 175 6.23 19.12 5.98
C ALA A 175 5.13 18.05 5.87
N GLU A 176 5.17 17.19 4.85
CA GLU A 176 4.22 16.08 4.70
C GLU A 176 4.41 15.00 5.79
N LEU A 177 5.62 14.83 6.33
CA LEU A 177 5.92 13.83 7.36
C LEU A 177 5.69 14.32 8.80
N ALA A 178 5.68 15.63 9.03
CA ALA A 178 5.58 16.24 10.36
C ALA A 178 4.42 15.66 11.21
N PRO A 179 3.18 15.51 10.70
CA PRO A 179 2.08 14.97 11.49
C PRO A 179 2.31 13.55 12.04
N PHE A 180 3.15 12.76 11.36
CA PHE A 180 3.49 11.39 11.74
C PHE A 180 4.73 11.32 12.63
N LEU A 181 5.70 12.22 12.41
CA LEU A 181 6.86 12.42 13.30
C LEU A 181 6.40 12.87 14.69
N ASP A 182 5.52 13.87 14.76
CA ASP A 182 5.00 14.42 16.03
C ASP A 182 4.25 13.38 16.87
N ARG A 183 3.65 12.38 16.20
CA ARG A 183 2.89 11.29 16.84
C ARG A 183 3.76 10.04 17.12
N GLY A 184 5.03 10.06 16.73
CA GLY A 184 5.93 8.91 16.85
C GLY A 184 5.52 7.71 15.99
N LEU A 185 4.79 7.94 14.88
CA LEU A 185 4.43 6.93 13.90
C LEU A 185 5.53 6.75 12.85
N VAL A 186 6.28 7.82 12.58
CA VAL A 186 7.51 7.82 11.80
C VAL A 186 8.63 8.29 12.73
N SER A 187 9.81 7.70 12.60
CA SER A 187 11.05 8.19 13.20
C SER A 187 11.98 8.65 12.10
N ALA A 188 12.79 9.67 12.42
CA ALA A 188 13.85 10.12 11.55
C ALA A 188 15.10 10.43 12.39
N ASN A 189 16.25 9.99 11.90
CA ASN A 189 17.57 10.31 12.45
C ASN A 189 18.51 10.73 11.30
N ASP A 190 19.80 10.91 11.58
CA ASP A 190 20.78 11.38 10.60
C ASP A 190 20.94 10.47 9.37
N THR A 191 20.60 9.18 9.47
CA THR A 191 20.82 8.19 8.41
C THR A 191 19.53 7.71 7.77
N ARG A 192 18.42 7.64 8.52
CA ARG A 192 17.18 6.99 8.09
C ARG A 192 15.91 7.71 8.47
N ILE A 193 14.87 7.48 7.66
CA ILE A 193 13.46 7.76 7.96
C ILE A 193 12.69 6.45 7.90
N GLU A 194 12.00 6.05 8.95
CA GLU A 194 11.33 4.75 8.99
C GLU A 194 10.00 4.80 9.76
N VAL A 195 9.10 3.88 9.42
CA VAL A 195 7.86 3.70 10.17
C VAL A 195 8.16 2.93 11.46
N THR A 196 7.73 3.47 12.60
CA THR A 196 7.94 2.83 13.90
C THR A 196 7.06 1.61 14.08
N ASP A 197 7.32 0.77 15.09
CA ASP A 197 6.41 -0.31 15.46
C ASP A 197 4.98 0.20 15.76
N ARG A 198 4.85 1.44 16.27
CA ARG A 198 3.55 2.09 16.49
C ARG A 198 2.89 2.54 15.17
N GLY A 199 3.69 2.97 14.20
CA GLY A 199 3.24 3.42 12.89
C GLY A 199 2.94 2.29 11.90
N ALA A 200 3.46 1.09 12.14
CA ALA A 200 3.36 -0.05 11.21
C ALA A 200 1.93 -0.42 10.75
N PRO A 201 0.89 -0.41 11.60
CA PRO A 201 -0.49 -0.64 11.14
C PRO A 201 -0.97 0.40 10.11
N PHE A 202 -0.30 1.55 10.05
CA PHE A 202 -0.67 2.72 9.25
C PHE A 202 0.32 3.01 8.11
N ALA A 203 1.31 2.14 7.87
CA ALA A 203 2.37 2.38 6.89
C ALA A 203 1.82 2.77 5.51
N ASP A 204 0.73 2.12 5.08
CA ASP A 204 0.08 2.44 3.82
C ASP A 204 -0.51 3.85 3.83
N SER A 205 -1.30 4.22 4.84
CA SER A 205 -1.89 5.56 4.97
C SER A 205 -0.85 6.67 5.11
N ILE A 206 0.23 6.43 5.86
CA ILE A 206 1.36 7.36 5.98
C ILE A 206 1.94 7.63 4.60
N ALA A 207 2.21 6.57 3.83
CA ALA A 207 2.80 6.74 2.53
C ALA A 207 1.82 7.32 1.50
N LEU A 208 0.52 7.00 1.55
CA LEU A 208 -0.49 7.66 0.71
C LEU A 208 -0.66 9.16 1.02
N HIS A 209 -0.20 9.64 2.18
CA HIS A 209 -0.19 11.07 2.48
C HIS A 209 0.78 11.84 1.56
N LEU A 210 1.85 11.19 1.09
CA LEU A 210 2.89 11.77 0.23
C LEU A 210 2.50 11.88 -1.25
N VAL A 211 1.30 11.43 -1.63
CA VAL A 211 0.78 11.59 -3.00
C VAL A 211 0.62 13.08 -3.30
N SER A 212 1.15 13.53 -4.45
CA SER A 212 1.10 14.93 -4.86
C SER A 212 -0.33 15.41 -5.12
N ASP A 213 -0.56 16.71 -4.94
CA ASP A 213 -1.86 17.33 -5.26
C ASP A 213 -2.25 17.16 -6.72
N ARG A 214 -1.26 17.19 -7.62
CA ARG A 214 -1.46 16.93 -9.05
C ARG A 214 -2.03 15.53 -9.28
N ILE A 215 -1.45 14.51 -8.65
CA ILE A 215 -1.93 13.13 -8.79
C ILE A 215 -3.29 12.96 -8.10
N ARG A 216 -3.51 13.58 -6.93
CA ARG A 216 -4.83 13.57 -6.27
C ARG A 216 -5.92 14.13 -7.18
N GLU A 217 -5.66 15.27 -7.83
CA GLU A 217 -6.62 15.86 -8.76
C GLU A 217 -6.88 14.95 -9.97
N GLN A 218 -5.84 14.35 -10.55
CA GLN A 218 -6.01 13.39 -11.65
C GLN A 218 -6.84 12.16 -11.25
N ILE A 219 -6.62 11.63 -10.04
CA ILE A 219 -7.40 10.51 -9.50
C ILE A 219 -8.86 10.95 -9.29
N ARG A 220 -9.09 12.12 -8.71
CA ARG A 220 -10.44 12.68 -8.50
C ARG A 220 -11.21 12.82 -9.81
N LEU A 221 -10.58 13.39 -10.84
CA LEU A 221 -11.17 13.52 -12.19
C LEU A 221 -11.42 12.16 -12.86
N SER A 222 -10.57 11.17 -12.60
CA SER A 222 -10.77 9.82 -13.12
C SER A 222 -11.93 9.13 -12.42
N ASN A 223 -11.99 9.22 -11.09
CA ASN A 223 -13.06 8.66 -10.28
C ASN A 223 -14.42 9.30 -10.59
N SER A 224 -14.47 10.61 -10.90
CA SER A 224 -15.73 11.29 -11.24
C SER A 224 -16.36 10.82 -12.56
N ARG A 225 -15.62 10.06 -13.37
CA ARG A 225 -16.12 9.46 -14.63
C ARG A 225 -16.72 8.07 -14.43
N ILE A 226 -16.56 7.48 -13.24
CA ILE A 226 -17.11 6.17 -12.92
C ILE A 226 -18.62 6.32 -12.72
N THR A 227 -19.42 5.72 -13.59
CA THR A 227 -20.89 5.76 -13.52
C THR A 227 -21.49 4.45 -13.01
N ASP A 228 -20.77 3.33 -13.13
CA ASP A 228 -21.17 2.01 -12.61
C ASP A 228 -20.01 1.37 -11.84
N LEU A 229 -20.00 1.55 -10.51
CA LEU A 229 -18.96 1.00 -9.62
C LEU A 229 -18.77 -0.51 -9.76
N LYS A 230 -19.81 -1.28 -10.12
CA LYS A 230 -19.69 -2.75 -10.20
C LYS A 230 -19.01 -3.21 -11.47
N ARG A 231 -19.10 -2.44 -12.55
CA ARG A 231 -18.63 -2.83 -13.88
C ARG A 231 -17.41 -2.06 -14.34
N ASP A 232 -17.17 -0.88 -13.78
CA ASP A 232 -16.03 -0.06 -14.14
C ASP A 232 -14.70 -0.76 -13.77
N PRO A 233 -13.78 -0.94 -14.73
CA PRO A 233 -12.52 -1.64 -14.48
C PRO A 233 -11.60 -0.85 -13.53
N LEU A 234 -11.67 0.49 -13.53
CA LEU A 234 -10.93 1.33 -12.59
C LEU A 234 -11.44 1.10 -11.18
N ASP A 235 -12.76 1.11 -10.95
CA ASP A 235 -13.26 0.74 -9.63
C ASP A 235 -12.84 -0.69 -9.31
N ARG A 236 -13.23 -1.69 -10.11
CA ARG A 236 -13.03 -3.12 -9.84
C ARG A 236 -11.58 -3.56 -9.61
N TYR A 237 -10.60 -3.03 -10.34
CA TYR A 237 -9.22 -3.54 -10.29
C TYR A 237 -8.20 -2.59 -9.66
N ASP A 238 -8.55 -1.32 -9.45
CA ASP A 238 -7.72 -0.43 -8.64
C ASP A 238 -8.07 -0.63 -7.16
N PHE A 239 -7.07 -0.86 -6.32
CA PHE A 239 -7.22 -1.03 -4.87
C PHE A 239 -6.77 0.20 -4.08
N SER A 240 -6.35 1.26 -4.77
CA SER A 240 -6.01 2.52 -4.15
C SER A 240 -7.23 3.12 -3.43
N PRO A 241 -7.09 3.55 -2.16
CA PRO A 241 -8.14 4.25 -1.45
C PRO A 241 -8.11 5.78 -1.69
N ILE A 242 -7.18 6.29 -2.51
CA ILE A 242 -7.02 7.73 -2.76
C ILE A 242 -8.27 8.29 -3.46
N GLU A 243 -8.84 9.37 -2.91
CA GLU A 243 -10.04 10.06 -3.44
C GLU A 243 -11.24 9.12 -3.68
N ARG A 244 -11.38 8.08 -2.85
CA ARG A 244 -12.56 7.21 -2.81
C ARG A 244 -13.28 7.37 -1.49
N ASP A 245 -14.61 7.23 -1.50
CA ASP A 245 -15.34 7.34 -0.23
C ASP A 245 -14.96 6.17 0.67
N PRO A 246 -14.59 6.44 1.93
CA PRO A 246 -14.22 5.41 2.86
C PRO A 246 -15.43 4.52 3.12
N VAL A 247 -15.23 3.21 3.01
CA VAL A 247 -16.09 2.27 3.73
C VAL A 247 -15.71 2.43 5.20
N ALA A 248 -16.69 2.58 6.11
CA ALA A 248 -16.54 2.98 7.53
C ALA A 248 -15.59 2.13 8.42
N ALA A 249 -14.84 1.23 7.81
CA ALA A 249 -13.97 0.24 8.39
C ALA A 249 -12.47 0.60 8.32
N THR A 250 -12.07 1.79 7.84
CA THR A 250 -10.65 2.14 7.75
C THR A 250 -10.10 2.61 9.10
N VAL A 251 -8.92 2.11 9.47
CA VAL A 251 -8.18 2.60 10.64
C VAL A 251 -7.29 3.74 10.16
N SER A 252 -7.71 4.98 10.37
CA SER A 252 -6.91 6.14 9.95
C SER A 252 -5.85 6.49 11.00
N PRO A 253 -4.58 6.78 10.60
CA PRO A 253 -3.55 7.25 11.53
C PRO A 253 -3.85 8.64 12.09
N LEU A 254 -4.69 9.41 11.38
CA LEU A 254 -5.13 10.75 11.75
C LEU A 254 -6.66 10.73 11.76
N PRO A 255 -7.34 11.25 12.80
CA PRO A 255 -8.79 11.41 12.72
C PRO A 255 -9.13 12.19 11.45
N MET A 256 -10.02 11.63 10.63
CA MET A 256 -10.54 12.37 9.48
C MET A 256 -11.19 13.64 10.02
N PRO A 257 -10.93 14.83 9.45
CA PRO A 257 -11.70 16.00 9.81
C PRO A 257 -13.18 15.66 9.60
N GLU A 258 -14.03 16.01 10.59
CA GLU A 258 -15.46 15.77 10.49
C GLU A 258 -15.97 16.36 9.18
N VAL A 259 -16.54 15.51 8.32
CA VAL A 259 -17.22 15.99 7.11
C VAL A 259 -18.43 16.77 7.61
N PRO A 260 -18.53 18.10 7.38
CA PRO A 260 -19.70 18.84 7.78
C PRO A 260 -20.90 18.22 7.08
N LYS A 261 -21.89 17.78 7.88
CA LYS A 261 -23.18 17.33 7.34
C LYS A 261 -23.71 18.45 6.45
N ARG A 262 -23.94 18.15 5.16
CA ARG A 262 -24.65 19.09 4.28
C ARG A 262 -25.97 19.44 4.96
N PRO A 263 -26.31 20.72 5.13
CA PRO A 263 -27.62 21.10 5.65
C PRO A 263 -28.70 20.55 4.69
N ALA A 264 -29.77 20.05 5.29
CA ALA A 264 -30.96 19.56 4.60
C ALA A 264 -31.72 20.69 3.90
#